data_AF-A0A2V7Q1U3-F1
#
_entry.id   AF-A0A2V7Q1U3-F1
#
_cell.length_a   1.000
_cell.length_b   1.000
_cell.length_c   1.000
_cell.angle_alpha   90.00
_cell.angle_beta   90.00
_cell.angle_gamma   90.00
#
_symmetry.space_group_name_H-M   'P 1'
#
loop_
_entity.id
_entity.type
_entity.pdbx_description
1 polymer ?
#
loop_
_entity_poly.entity_id
_entity_poly.type
_entity_poly.pdbx_seq_one_letter_code
_entity_poly.pdbx_strand_id
1 'polypeptide(L)'
;MRSLILAVCVVAPALAAQGRPSPAPPLGAWTPVPELPGMGRPVDTASVAARRRALLARIGRGVVLVPAAHERELERDYIQDNDFRQSNTFFYFTELETQDAWLLLVAGGGATETVLFLPPRNPLQERWTGLRLAPDSAASRLTGIARVLPTDSLDAVLSAALFRVHGPLYAPFDLTTRDEPRLRDLAFAGRDVRNLRPAADSLRLVKGAEEVARMRKAVDISVLGHVAAMRAARPGVWEYEIEAALEAEFRRNGADRVGYPSIVGSGPNTTTLHYDVNRRQTRDGDLVVVDAGAEWGQYTADVTRTFPVNGKFTARQKTIYDLVLATQQAAFDSTRPGTTIAQLNRVARDYMRAHSGTLCGAETCDAYFIHGLSHWLGMDVHDVGDYGTPLKPGVILTIEPGIYLAPEGLGVRIEDDVLVTATGAEWLSAKAPKTTAEIERLMGRR
;
A
#
# COMPACT_ATOMS: atom_id res chain seq x y z
N MET A 1 -5.55 47.99 75.73
CA MET A 1 -6.11 46.80 75.05
C MET A 1 -5.88 46.93 73.56
N ARG A 2 -4.84 46.29 73.01
CA ARG A 2 -4.68 46.00 71.57
C ARG A 2 -4.02 44.63 71.48
N SER A 3 -4.78 43.63 71.06
CA SER A 3 -4.35 42.24 70.90
C SER A 3 -3.60 42.09 69.58
N LEU A 4 -2.39 41.52 69.64
CA LEU A 4 -1.63 41.09 68.46
C LEU A 4 -2.11 39.69 68.05
N ILE A 5 -2.66 39.56 66.85
CA ILE A 5 -2.99 38.27 66.22
C ILE A 5 -1.77 37.80 65.45
N LEU A 6 -1.23 36.64 65.81
CA LEU A 6 -0.13 35.97 65.12
C LEU A 6 -0.71 35.10 63.99
N ALA A 7 -0.50 35.50 62.74
CA ALA A 7 -0.89 34.71 61.58
C ALA A 7 0.17 33.64 61.28
N VAL A 8 -0.19 32.37 61.38
CA VAL A 8 0.65 31.23 61.00
C VAL A 8 0.41 30.95 59.50
N CYS A 9 1.41 31.26 58.67
CA CYS A 9 1.42 30.88 57.26
C CYS A 9 1.79 29.39 57.12
N VAL A 10 0.82 28.56 56.73
CA VAL A 10 1.07 27.18 56.30
C VAL A 10 1.52 27.21 54.84
N VAL A 11 2.79 26.88 54.60
CA VAL A 11 3.33 26.69 53.24
C VAL A 11 3.00 25.26 52.81
N ALA A 12 2.07 25.11 51.86
CA ALA A 12 1.82 23.83 51.21
C ALA A 12 2.95 23.53 50.20
N PRO A 13 3.46 22.28 50.11
CA PRO A 13 4.47 21.96 49.12
C PRO A 13 3.82 21.92 47.73
N ALA A 14 4.39 22.68 46.80
CA ALA A 14 4.03 22.61 45.39
C ALA A 14 4.37 21.22 44.85
N LEU A 15 3.35 20.41 44.58
CA LEU A 15 3.49 19.19 43.78
C LEU A 15 3.97 19.61 42.39
N ALA A 16 5.25 19.37 42.11
CA ALA A 16 5.78 19.48 40.77
C ALA A 16 5.02 18.48 39.88
N ALA A 17 4.16 19.00 39.02
CA ALA A 17 3.53 18.23 37.96
C ALA A 17 4.66 17.70 37.06
N GLN A 18 5.03 16.44 37.24
CA GLN A 18 5.87 15.75 36.27
C GLN A 18 5.08 15.73 34.96
N GLY A 19 5.47 16.57 34.01
CA GLY A 19 4.85 16.62 32.69
C GLY A 19 4.87 15.22 32.09
N ARG A 20 3.71 14.74 31.64
CA ARG A 20 3.65 13.50 30.87
C ARG A 20 4.62 13.66 29.69
N PRO A 21 5.49 12.67 29.41
CA PRO A 21 6.35 12.74 28.23
C PRO A 21 5.47 12.98 27.01
N SER A 22 5.85 13.93 26.16
CA SER A 22 5.17 14.15 24.88
C SER A 22 5.11 12.80 24.14
N PRO A 23 3.94 12.41 23.61
CA PRO A 23 3.84 11.16 22.87
C PRO A 23 4.87 11.16 21.73
N ALA A 24 5.50 10.01 21.50
CA ALA A 24 6.39 9.83 20.36
C ALA A 24 5.65 10.21 19.07
N PRO A 25 6.33 10.81 18.09
CA PRO A 25 5.69 11.17 16.83
C PRO A 25 5.14 9.92 16.12
N PRO A 26 4.07 10.05 15.31
CA PRO A 26 3.55 8.98 14.46
C PRO A 26 4.66 8.28 13.67
N LEU A 27 4.58 6.95 13.50
CA LEU A 27 5.61 6.21 12.76
C LEU A 27 5.85 6.76 11.36
N GLY A 28 4.77 7.07 10.64
CA GLY A 28 4.76 7.65 9.30
C GLY A 28 4.48 9.14 9.30
N ALA A 29 4.91 9.87 10.35
CA ALA A 29 4.70 11.31 10.46
C ALA A 29 5.08 12.04 9.18
N TRP A 30 4.16 12.88 8.70
CA TRP A 30 4.38 13.72 7.54
C TRP A 30 5.43 14.78 7.85
N THR A 31 6.30 15.04 6.89
CA THR A 31 7.20 16.21 6.91
C THR A 31 6.64 17.21 5.90
N PRO A 32 5.87 18.24 6.33
CA PRO A 32 5.28 19.19 5.40
C PRO A 32 6.37 19.93 4.63
N VAL A 33 6.14 20.19 3.35
CA VAL A 33 6.94 21.12 2.56
C VAL A 33 6.44 22.54 2.88
N PRO A 34 7.19 23.37 3.63
CA PRO A 34 6.63 24.62 4.17
C PRO A 34 6.18 25.60 3.09
N GLU A 35 6.86 25.59 1.94
CA GLU A 35 6.56 26.49 0.81
C GLU A 35 5.30 26.06 0.05
N LEU A 36 4.94 24.77 0.10
CA LEU A 36 3.80 24.17 -0.58
C LEU A 36 3.20 23.02 0.27
N PRO A 37 2.40 23.33 1.29
CA PRO A 37 1.85 22.32 2.19
C PRO A 37 0.99 21.25 1.49
N GLY A 38 0.40 21.58 0.34
CA GLY A 38 -0.39 20.66 -0.49
C GLY A 38 0.43 19.77 -1.45
N MET A 39 1.77 19.89 -1.47
CA MET A 39 2.65 19.04 -2.29
C MET A 39 2.81 17.62 -1.74
N GLY A 40 2.35 17.39 -0.51
CA GLY A 40 2.53 16.12 0.18
C GLY A 40 3.92 15.99 0.79
N ARG A 41 4.57 14.84 0.57
CA ARG A 41 5.90 14.51 1.12
C ARG A 41 7.02 15.11 0.26
N PRO A 42 8.21 15.37 0.82
CA PRO A 42 9.38 15.75 0.03
C PRO A 42 9.71 14.68 -1.00
N VAL A 43 9.98 15.09 -2.24
CA VAL A 43 10.35 14.20 -3.35
C VAL A 43 11.78 13.71 -3.17
N ASP A 44 12.01 12.39 -3.30
CA ASP A 44 13.38 11.88 -3.48
C ASP A 44 13.83 12.11 -4.93
N THR A 45 14.31 13.33 -5.18
CA THR A 45 14.72 13.78 -6.51
C THR A 45 15.79 12.89 -7.15
N ALA A 46 16.65 12.26 -6.36
CA ALA A 46 17.69 11.36 -6.86
C ALA A 46 17.09 10.03 -7.35
N SER A 47 16.20 9.43 -6.56
CA SER A 47 15.52 8.17 -6.90
C SER A 47 14.63 8.33 -8.13
N VAL A 48 13.77 9.36 -8.18
CA VAL A 48 12.90 9.57 -9.35
C VAL A 48 13.69 9.91 -10.62
N ALA A 49 14.82 10.63 -10.50
CA ALA A 49 15.70 10.87 -11.64
C ALA A 49 16.37 9.58 -12.14
N ALA A 50 16.75 8.67 -11.24
CA ALA A 50 17.29 7.36 -11.61
C ALA A 50 16.25 6.50 -12.32
N ARG A 51 15.01 6.45 -11.82
CA ARG A 51 13.88 5.74 -12.45
C ARG A 51 13.60 6.26 -13.86
N ARG A 52 13.56 7.59 -14.06
CA ARG A 52 13.40 8.22 -15.39
C ARG A 52 14.53 7.84 -16.35
N ARG A 53 15.79 7.88 -15.89
CA ARG A 53 16.95 7.46 -16.71
C ARG A 53 16.89 5.99 -17.10
N ALA A 54 16.52 5.11 -16.15
CA ALA A 54 16.37 3.68 -16.40
C ALA A 54 15.28 3.39 -17.46
N LEU A 55 14.15 4.10 -17.37
CA LEU A 55 13.09 4.00 -18.38
C LEU A 55 13.59 4.44 -19.76
N LEU A 56 14.23 5.60 -19.85
CA LEU A 56 14.76 6.13 -21.11
C LEU A 56 15.82 5.21 -21.73
N ALA A 57 16.69 4.59 -20.92
CA ALA A 57 17.63 3.58 -21.39
C ALA A 57 16.93 2.32 -21.92
N ARG A 58 15.83 1.90 -21.30
CA ARG A 58 15.09 0.69 -21.69
C ARG A 58 14.30 0.86 -22.99
N ILE A 59 13.74 2.03 -23.24
CA ILE A 59 13.07 2.33 -24.52
C ILE A 59 14.07 2.64 -25.63
N GLY A 60 15.26 3.18 -25.29
CA GLY A 60 16.36 3.49 -26.19
C GLY A 60 16.13 4.72 -27.09
N ARG A 61 14.95 4.83 -27.72
CA ARG A 61 14.58 5.96 -28.59
C ARG A 61 13.06 6.16 -28.61
N GLY A 62 12.62 7.41 -28.47
CA GLY A 62 11.21 7.79 -28.55
C GLY A 62 10.87 8.96 -27.64
N VAL A 63 9.58 9.28 -27.59
CA VAL A 63 8.99 10.24 -26.65
C VAL A 63 8.09 9.45 -25.69
N VAL A 64 8.15 9.74 -24.40
CA VAL A 64 7.22 9.19 -23.40
C VAL A 64 6.33 10.32 -22.92
N LEU A 65 5.03 10.07 -22.84
CA LEU A 65 4.05 10.98 -22.28
C LEU A 65 3.24 10.26 -21.20
N VAL A 66 3.32 10.75 -19.96
CA VAL A 66 2.63 10.19 -18.80
C VAL A 66 1.71 11.26 -18.20
N PRO A 67 0.38 11.06 -18.23
CA PRO A 67 -0.55 11.95 -17.53
C PRO A 67 -0.53 11.70 -16.02
N ALA A 68 -0.71 12.77 -15.24
CA ALA A 68 -1.17 12.65 -13.86
C ALA A 68 -2.65 12.26 -13.81
N ALA A 69 -3.10 11.79 -12.66
CA ALA A 69 -4.51 11.56 -12.38
C ALA A 69 -5.28 12.89 -12.31
N HIS A 70 -6.56 12.82 -12.68
CA HIS A 70 -7.52 13.90 -12.55
C HIS A 70 -8.28 13.80 -11.22
N GLU A 71 -8.76 14.92 -10.71
CA GLU A 71 -9.74 14.92 -9.62
C GLU A 71 -11.04 14.30 -10.13
N ARG A 72 -11.62 13.33 -9.41
CA ARG A 72 -12.89 12.70 -9.80
C ARG A 72 -14.02 13.71 -9.59
N GLU A 73 -14.98 13.77 -10.52
CA GLU A 73 -16.20 14.57 -10.33
C GLU A 73 -17.13 13.89 -9.32
N LEU A 74 -16.92 14.21 -8.04
CA LEU A 74 -17.61 13.61 -6.88
C LEU A 74 -19.14 13.78 -6.89
N GLU A 75 -19.68 14.78 -7.59
CA GLU A 75 -21.12 15.01 -7.68
C GLU A 75 -21.83 14.09 -8.71
N ARG A 76 -21.09 13.38 -9.56
CA ARG A 76 -21.65 12.43 -10.55
C ARG A 76 -21.31 10.98 -10.27
N ASP A 77 -20.15 10.71 -9.66
CA ASP A 77 -19.67 9.38 -9.29
C ASP A 77 -19.44 9.28 -7.78
N TYR A 78 -20.43 8.77 -7.03
CA TYR A 78 -20.38 8.67 -5.56
C TYR A 78 -19.24 7.77 -5.05
N ILE A 79 -18.27 8.35 -4.32
CA ILE A 79 -17.82 7.99 -2.95
C ILE A 79 -17.31 9.30 -2.30
N GLN A 80 -17.82 9.67 -1.11
CA GLN A 80 -17.38 10.86 -0.36
C GLN A 80 -16.17 10.52 0.52
N ASP A 81 -14.99 10.91 0.06
CA ASP A 81 -13.84 11.32 0.88
C ASP A 81 -12.91 12.15 -0.02
N ASN A 82 -12.05 13.01 0.53
CA ASN A 82 -11.02 13.75 -0.21
C ASN A 82 -9.94 12.78 -0.75
N ASP A 83 -10.33 11.92 -1.69
CA ASP A 83 -9.66 10.67 -2.06
C ASP A 83 -8.86 10.82 -3.36
N PHE A 84 -8.22 11.97 -3.57
CA PHE A 84 -7.27 12.07 -4.67
C PHE A 84 -6.15 11.05 -4.44
N ARG A 85 -6.03 10.11 -5.37
CA ARG A 85 -4.93 9.15 -5.44
C ARG A 85 -4.30 9.24 -6.82
N GLN A 86 -2.99 9.47 -6.83
CA GLN A 86 -2.22 9.65 -8.05
C GLN A 86 -2.14 8.35 -8.88
N SER A 87 -1.96 8.49 -10.20
CA SER A 87 -1.55 7.39 -11.08
C SER A 87 -0.20 6.82 -10.64
N ASN A 88 -0.12 5.50 -10.45
CA ASN A 88 1.12 4.86 -10.03
C ASN A 88 2.27 5.08 -11.03
N THR A 89 1.99 5.15 -12.34
CA THR A 89 3.04 5.42 -13.34
C THR A 89 3.57 6.84 -13.20
N PHE A 90 2.69 7.84 -13.08
CA PHE A 90 3.10 9.23 -12.90
C PHE A 90 3.86 9.41 -11.58
N PHE A 91 3.31 8.90 -10.49
CA PHE A 91 3.93 8.97 -9.18
C PHE A 91 5.29 8.27 -9.15
N TYR A 92 5.42 7.08 -9.74
CA TYR A 92 6.70 6.36 -9.75
C TYR A 92 7.86 7.18 -10.36
N PHE A 93 7.57 7.99 -11.38
CA PHE A 93 8.58 8.81 -12.06
C PHE A 93 8.70 10.26 -11.54
N THR A 94 7.86 10.69 -10.60
CA THR A 94 7.80 12.09 -10.14
C THR A 94 7.69 12.26 -8.63
N GLU A 95 7.03 11.33 -7.94
CA GLU A 95 6.54 11.39 -6.56
C GLU A 95 5.65 12.61 -6.26
N LEU A 96 4.94 13.10 -7.28
CA LEU A 96 4.07 14.26 -7.15
C LEU A 96 2.60 13.85 -7.03
N GLU A 97 1.91 14.46 -6.08
CA GLU A 97 0.45 14.34 -5.90
C GLU A 97 -0.31 15.51 -6.55
N THR A 98 0.30 16.17 -7.53
CA THR A 98 -0.35 17.22 -8.31
C THR A 98 -1.28 16.64 -9.38
N GLN A 99 -2.41 17.30 -9.60
CA GLN A 99 -3.45 16.93 -10.57
C GLN A 99 -3.20 17.58 -11.93
N ASP A 100 -3.80 17.02 -12.98
CA ASP A 100 -3.87 17.62 -14.33
C ASP A 100 -2.51 17.99 -14.95
N ALA A 101 -1.45 17.32 -14.49
CA ALA A 101 -0.08 17.51 -14.91
C ALA A 101 0.34 16.46 -15.96
N TRP A 102 1.46 16.73 -16.63
CA TRP A 102 2.03 15.81 -17.62
C TRP A 102 3.53 15.68 -17.45
N LEU A 103 4.04 14.46 -17.51
CA LEU A 103 5.47 14.19 -17.60
C LEU A 103 5.81 13.79 -19.04
N LEU A 104 6.74 14.52 -19.65
CA LEU A 104 7.31 14.21 -20.95
C LEU A 104 8.77 13.82 -20.81
N LEU A 105 9.14 12.66 -21.32
CA LEU A 105 10.52 12.20 -21.39
C LEU A 105 10.92 12.00 -22.85
N VAL A 106 12.15 12.35 -23.22
CA VAL A 106 12.65 12.19 -24.59
C VAL A 106 13.94 11.40 -24.56
N ALA A 107 14.04 10.35 -25.38
CA ALA A 107 15.29 9.65 -25.69
C ALA A 107 15.56 9.76 -27.19
N GLY A 108 16.66 10.41 -27.58
CA GLY A 108 17.05 10.45 -28.99
C GLY A 108 18.21 11.41 -29.26
N GLY A 109 19.04 11.09 -30.27
CA GLY A 109 20.17 11.95 -30.68
C GLY A 109 21.31 12.02 -29.66
N GLY A 110 21.49 11.00 -28.82
CA GLY A 110 22.53 10.95 -27.78
C GLY A 110 22.22 11.75 -26.52
N ALA A 111 21.03 12.37 -26.42
CA ALA A 111 20.61 13.15 -25.26
C ALA A 111 19.25 12.65 -24.72
N THR A 112 19.04 12.91 -23.42
CA THR A 112 17.76 12.68 -22.75
C THR A 112 17.17 13.99 -22.26
N GLU A 113 15.86 14.14 -22.35
CA GLU A 113 15.14 15.31 -21.85
C GLU A 113 14.04 14.89 -20.88
N THR A 114 13.79 15.70 -19.86
CA THR A 114 12.65 15.56 -18.93
C THR A 114 11.97 16.91 -18.82
N VAL A 115 10.66 16.92 -19.05
CA VAL A 115 9.82 18.12 -18.94
C VAL A 115 8.60 17.79 -18.11
N LEU A 116 8.33 18.60 -17.10
CA LEU A 116 7.12 18.53 -16.30
C LEU A 116 6.18 19.66 -16.72
N PHE A 117 4.93 19.35 -17.00
CA PHE A 117 3.90 20.33 -17.29
C PHE A 117 2.94 20.41 -16.10
N LEU A 118 2.71 21.62 -15.60
CA LEU A 118 1.84 21.88 -14.46
C LEU A 118 0.76 22.90 -14.81
N PRO A 119 -0.45 22.79 -14.21
CA PRO A 119 -1.44 23.84 -14.32
C PRO A 119 -0.90 25.19 -13.82
N PRO A 120 -1.26 26.32 -14.47
CA PRO A 120 -0.93 27.64 -13.94
C PRO A 120 -1.62 27.88 -12.59
N ARG A 121 -1.08 28.79 -11.77
CA ARG A 121 -1.75 29.16 -10.51
C ARG A 121 -3.11 29.77 -10.78
N ASN A 122 -4.07 29.39 -9.94
CA ASN A 122 -5.39 30.00 -9.92
C ASN A 122 -5.69 30.52 -8.50
N PRO A 123 -5.35 31.78 -8.19
CA PRO A 123 -5.54 32.32 -6.83
C PRO A 123 -6.98 32.28 -6.34
N LEU A 124 -7.98 32.27 -7.23
CA LEU A 124 -9.37 32.11 -6.84
C LEU A 124 -9.64 30.69 -6.37
N GLN A 125 -9.17 29.67 -7.10
CA GLN A 125 -9.33 28.26 -6.73
C GLN A 125 -8.46 27.85 -5.54
N GLU A 126 -7.25 28.41 -5.40
CA GLU A 126 -6.35 28.13 -4.27
C GLU A 126 -6.92 28.60 -2.92
N ARG A 127 -7.84 29.58 -2.92
CA ARG A 127 -8.60 29.97 -1.71
C ARG A 127 -9.53 28.86 -1.22
N TRP A 128 -9.97 27.98 -2.11
CA TRP A 128 -10.90 26.89 -1.80
C TRP A 128 -10.17 25.56 -1.56
N THR A 129 -9.15 25.28 -2.37
CA THR A 129 -8.51 23.96 -2.46
C THR A 129 -7.07 23.92 -1.95
N GLY A 130 -6.54 25.07 -1.50
CA GLY A 130 -5.16 25.21 -1.05
C GLY A 130 -4.17 25.49 -2.18
N LEU A 131 -2.93 25.80 -1.80
CA LEU A 131 -1.86 26.08 -2.76
C LEU A 131 -1.45 24.80 -3.49
N ARG A 132 -1.31 24.90 -4.81
CA ARG A 132 -0.83 23.80 -5.67
C ARG A 132 0.53 24.12 -6.27
N LEU A 133 1.25 23.08 -6.67
CA LEU A 133 2.49 23.20 -7.44
C LEU A 133 2.20 23.87 -8.79
N ALA A 134 3.05 24.81 -9.19
CA ALA A 134 2.85 25.62 -10.40
C ALA A 134 4.14 25.65 -11.24
N PRO A 135 4.08 26.04 -12.53
CA PRO A 135 5.24 26.05 -13.41
C PRO A 135 6.20 27.21 -13.11
N ASP A 136 6.90 27.12 -11.98
CA ASP A 136 7.82 28.13 -11.49
C ASP A 136 9.15 27.53 -10.99
N SER A 137 10.01 28.41 -10.46
CA SER A 137 11.32 28.01 -9.92
C SER A 137 11.22 27.15 -8.67
N ALA A 138 10.13 27.22 -7.89
CA ALA A 138 9.92 26.38 -6.72
C ALA A 138 9.65 24.94 -7.15
N ALA A 139 8.79 24.73 -8.16
CA ALA A 139 8.59 23.41 -8.74
C ALA A 139 9.89 22.80 -9.28
N SER A 140 10.71 23.60 -9.96
CA SER A 140 11.99 23.11 -10.48
C SER A 140 12.92 22.60 -9.35
N ARG A 141 13.01 23.33 -8.24
CA ARG A 141 13.81 22.92 -7.06
C ARG A 141 13.23 21.68 -6.37
N LEU A 142 11.92 21.68 -6.11
CA LEU A 142 11.26 20.66 -5.30
C LEU A 142 11.14 19.32 -6.03
N THR A 143 10.99 19.34 -7.35
CA THR A 143 10.87 18.12 -8.18
C THR A 143 12.22 17.62 -8.70
N GLY A 144 13.26 18.46 -8.67
CA GLY A 144 14.54 18.21 -9.33
C GLY A 144 14.46 18.18 -10.86
N ILE A 145 13.36 18.61 -11.46
CA ILE A 145 13.16 18.70 -12.91
C ILE A 145 13.46 20.14 -13.35
N ALA A 146 14.49 20.32 -14.17
CA ALA A 146 14.95 21.66 -14.57
C ALA A 146 13.97 22.40 -15.50
N ARG A 147 13.23 21.67 -16.34
CA ARG A 147 12.27 22.24 -17.30
C ARG A 147 10.84 21.96 -16.83
N VAL A 148 10.25 22.95 -16.15
CA VAL A 148 8.85 22.93 -15.72
C VAL A 148 8.08 24.00 -16.49
N LEU A 149 6.99 23.62 -17.16
CA LEU A 149 6.25 24.48 -18.09
C LEU A 149 4.74 24.46 -17.80
N PRO A 150 3.98 25.49 -18.22
CA PRO A 150 2.52 25.46 -18.12
C PRO A 150 1.91 24.43 -19.08
N THR A 151 0.79 23.83 -18.67
CA THR A 151 0.08 22.77 -19.43
C THR A 151 -0.38 23.21 -20.83
N ASP A 152 -0.65 24.49 -21.05
CA ASP A 152 -1.01 25.06 -22.35
C ASP A 152 0.12 24.99 -23.39
N SER A 153 1.37 24.82 -22.95
CA SER A 153 2.54 24.66 -23.83
C SER A 153 2.82 23.21 -24.24
N LEU A 154 2.08 22.24 -23.69
CA LEU A 154 2.32 20.81 -23.89
C LEU A 154 2.31 20.42 -25.37
N ASP A 155 1.28 20.81 -26.12
CA ASP A 155 1.10 20.36 -27.50
C ASP A 155 2.22 20.85 -28.43
N ALA A 156 2.71 22.08 -28.21
CA ALA A 156 3.83 22.65 -28.95
C ALA A 156 5.15 21.90 -28.65
N VAL A 157 5.43 21.63 -27.38
CA VAL A 157 6.65 20.92 -26.97
C VAL A 157 6.63 19.45 -27.40
N LEU A 158 5.49 18.78 -27.26
CA LEU A 158 5.30 17.40 -27.71
C LEU A 158 5.51 17.30 -29.22
N SER A 159 4.90 18.18 -30.01
CA SER A 159 5.05 18.21 -31.47
C SER A 159 6.51 18.40 -31.88
N ALA A 160 7.22 19.34 -31.26
CA ALA A 160 8.64 19.57 -31.51
C ALA A 160 9.52 18.35 -31.14
N ALA A 161 9.24 17.69 -30.01
CA ALA A 161 9.97 16.50 -29.58
C ALA A 161 9.74 15.32 -30.54
N LEU A 162 8.50 15.10 -30.96
CA LEU A 162 8.12 14.05 -31.92
C LEU A 162 8.74 14.28 -33.31
N PHE A 163 8.85 15.54 -33.74
CA PHE A 163 9.55 15.91 -34.97
C PHE A 163 11.06 15.69 -34.85
N ARG A 164 11.66 16.01 -33.70
CA ARG A 164 13.11 15.88 -33.50
C ARG A 164 13.59 14.43 -33.45
N VAL A 165 12.91 13.56 -32.68
CA VAL A 165 13.39 12.19 -32.39
C VAL A 165 13.07 11.19 -33.51
N HIS A 166 12.03 11.44 -34.31
CA HIS A 166 11.54 10.50 -35.33
C HIS A 166 11.40 9.06 -34.78
N GLY A 167 10.65 8.89 -33.68
CA GLY A 167 10.47 7.60 -33.01
C GLY A 167 9.06 7.41 -32.47
N PRO A 168 8.78 6.25 -31.84
CA PRO A 168 7.48 5.97 -31.24
C PRO A 168 7.17 6.94 -30.09
N LEU A 169 5.88 7.18 -29.89
CA LEU A 169 5.34 7.78 -28.68
C LEU A 169 4.94 6.66 -27.72
N TYR A 170 5.43 6.68 -26.49
CA TYR A 170 5.03 5.75 -25.45
C TYR A 170 4.11 6.44 -24.46
N ALA A 171 3.03 5.77 -24.09
CA ALA A 171 2.15 6.19 -23.00
C ALA A 171 1.70 4.95 -22.22
N PRO A 172 1.46 5.04 -20.89
CA PRO A 172 0.87 3.92 -20.17
C PRO A 172 -0.52 3.66 -20.75
N PHE A 173 -0.86 2.42 -21.08
CA PHE A 173 -2.23 2.05 -21.47
C PHE A 173 -2.91 1.34 -20.30
N ASP A 174 -3.52 2.12 -19.41
CA ASP A 174 -4.37 1.63 -18.33
C ASP A 174 -5.83 2.06 -18.55
N LEU A 175 -6.72 1.72 -17.61
CA LEU A 175 -8.14 2.04 -17.72
C LEU A 175 -8.40 3.55 -17.84
N THR A 176 -7.53 4.39 -17.29
CA THR A 176 -7.69 5.85 -17.28
C THR A 176 -7.08 6.51 -18.51
N THR A 177 -5.99 5.95 -19.05
CA THR A 177 -5.24 6.57 -20.15
C THR A 177 -5.58 6.00 -21.53
N ARG A 178 -6.20 4.81 -21.62
CA ARG A 178 -6.59 4.22 -22.91
C ARG A 178 -7.58 5.09 -23.70
N ASP A 179 -8.43 5.82 -22.97
CA ASP A 179 -9.50 6.65 -23.51
C ASP A 179 -9.11 8.13 -23.58
N GLU A 180 -7.87 8.46 -23.20
CA GLU A 180 -7.35 9.82 -23.20
C GLU A 180 -7.39 10.43 -24.62
N PRO A 181 -8.17 11.51 -24.86
CA PRO A 181 -8.40 12.04 -26.20
C PRO A 181 -7.11 12.37 -26.94
N ARG A 182 -6.13 12.98 -26.25
CA ARG A 182 -4.85 13.37 -26.87
C ARG A 182 -4.09 12.16 -27.44
N LEU A 183 -4.08 11.04 -26.71
CA LEU A 183 -3.38 9.83 -27.17
C LEU A 183 -4.10 9.17 -28.34
N ARG A 184 -5.44 9.17 -28.31
CA ARG A 184 -6.28 8.65 -29.40
C ARG A 184 -6.09 9.47 -30.68
N ASP A 185 -6.16 10.79 -30.59
CA ASP A 185 -6.03 11.69 -31.74
C ASP A 185 -4.66 11.53 -32.42
N LEU A 186 -3.58 11.41 -31.64
CA LEU A 186 -2.24 11.14 -32.18
C LEU A 186 -2.17 9.78 -32.88
N ALA A 187 -2.78 8.74 -32.32
CA ALA A 187 -2.85 7.42 -32.97
C ALA A 187 -3.65 7.48 -34.28
N PHE A 188 -4.82 8.13 -34.30
CA PHE A 188 -5.63 8.31 -35.51
C PHE A 188 -4.96 9.18 -36.58
N ALA A 189 -4.09 10.11 -36.16
CA ALA A 189 -3.23 10.89 -37.06
C ALA A 189 -2.03 10.08 -37.62
N GLY A 190 -1.96 8.77 -37.35
CA GLY A 190 -0.95 7.87 -37.91
C GLY A 190 0.36 7.82 -37.13
N ARG A 191 0.40 8.30 -35.87
CA ARG A 191 1.59 8.15 -35.02
C ARG A 191 1.71 6.71 -34.51
N ASP A 192 2.94 6.21 -34.46
CA ASP A 192 3.29 4.96 -33.77
C ASP A 192 3.21 5.19 -32.24
N VAL A 193 2.04 4.90 -31.66
CA VAL A 193 1.79 4.99 -30.22
C VAL A 193 1.88 3.59 -29.60
N ARG A 194 2.75 3.43 -28.59
CA ARG A 194 3.05 2.14 -27.96
C ARG A 194 2.76 2.16 -26.46
N ASN A 195 2.42 1.00 -25.92
CA ASN A 195 2.20 0.85 -24.49
C ASN A 195 3.53 0.94 -23.72
N LEU A 196 3.61 1.86 -22.76
CA LEU A 196 4.74 2.06 -21.87
C LEU A 196 4.84 1.00 -20.77
N ARG A 197 3.69 0.42 -20.36
CA ARG A 197 3.57 -0.44 -19.17
C ARG A 197 4.60 -1.56 -19.10
N PRO A 198 4.86 -2.36 -20.15
CA PRO A 198 5.87 -3.43 -20.07
C PRO A 198 7.26 -2.94 -19.65
N ALA A 199 7.65 -1.72 -20.04
CA ALA A 199 8.92 -1.12 -19.63
C ALA A 199 8.85 -0.56 -18.20
N ALA A 200 7.80 0.22 -17.88
CA ALA A 200 7.64 0.85 -16.57
C ALA A 200 7.41 -0.17 -15.44
N ASP A 201 6.51 -1.14 -15.65
CA ASP A 201 6.15 -2.15 -14.66
C ASP A 201 7.33 -3.08 -14.35
N SER A 202 8.20 -3.33 -15.33
CA SER A 202 9.44 -4.08 -15.10
C SER A 202 10.41 -3.38 -14.13
N LEU A 203 10.35 -2.06 -14.03
CA LEU A 203 11.12 -1.29 -13.06
C LEU A 203 10.47 -1.33 -11.67
N ARG A 204 9.12 -1.29 -11.60
CA ARG A 204 8.35 -1.36 -10.34
C ARG A 204 8.43 -2.73 -9.65
N LEU A 205 8.56 -3.80 -10.43
CA LEU A 205 8.59 -5.16 -9.90
C LEU A 205 9.74 -5.38 -8.89
N VAL A 206 10.92 -4.80 -9.16
CA VAL A 206 12.11 -4.93 -8.31
C VAL A 206 12.34 -3.62 -7.56
N LYS A 207 12.04 -3.62 -6.25
CA LYS A 207 12.05 -2.42 -5.43
C LYS A 207 13.47 -1.96 -5.12
N GLY A 208 13.73 -0.66 -5.28
CA GLY A 208 14.92 -0.01 -4.76
C GLY A 208 14.91 0.10 -3.22
N ALA A 209 16.04 0.45 -2.62
CA ALA A 209 16.16 0.56 -1.16
C ALA A 209 15.16 1.56 -0.54
N GLU A 210 14.87 2.64 -1.25
CA GLU A 210 13.91 3.67 -0.84
C GLU A 210 12.47 3.13 -0.84
N GLU A 211 12.10 2.40 -1.89
CA GLU A 211 10.78 1.75 -2.01
C GLU A 211 10.58 0.68 -0.93
N VAL A 212 11.62 -0.13 -0.66
CA VAL A 212 11.62 -1.10 0.45
C VAL A 212 11.42 -0.38 1.79
N ALA A 213 12.02 0.79 1.99
CA ALA A 213 11.83 1.56 3.23
C ALA A 213 10.39 2.08 3.37
N ARG A 214 9.74 2.52 2.28
CA ARG A 214 8.31 2.89 2.28
C ARG A 214 7.41 1.70 2.58
N MET A 215 7.65 0.57 1.91
CA MET A 215 6.94 -0.68 2.15
C MET A 215 7.04 -1.13 3.61
N ARG A 216 8.24 -1.11 4.20
CA ARG A 216 8.42 -1.40 5.64
C ARG A 216 7.65 -0.45 6.54
N LYS A 217 7.55 0.82 6.16
CA LYS A 217 6.77 1.80 6.92
C LYS A 217 5.28 1.48 6.86
N ALA A 218 4.74 1.21 5.67
CA ALA A 218 3.35 0.78 5.49
C ALA A 218 3.07 -0.48 6.31
N VAL A 219 3.95 -1.48 6.25
CA VAL A 219 3.84 -2.73 7.02
C VAL A 219 3.87 -2.47 8.52
N ASP A 220 4.82 -1.70 9.04
CA ASP A 220 4.92 -1.40 10.47
C ASP A 220 3.65 -0.69 10.99
N ILE A 221 3.05 0.19 10.18
CA ILE A 221 1.75 0.82 10.48
C ILE A 221 0.63 -0.24 10.47
N SER A 222 0.60 -1.12 9.47
CA SER A 222 -0.38 -2.22 9.39
C SER A 222 -0.33 -3.13 10.62
N VAL A 223 0.87 -3.49 11.07
CA VAL A 223 1.08 -4.29 12.27
C VAL A 223 0.42 -3.64 13.50
N LEU A 224 0.54 -2.32 13.67
CA LEU A 224 -0.10 -1.63 14.79
C LEU A 224 -1.64 -1.73 14.72
N GLY A 225 -2.23 -1.60 13.52
CA GLY A 225 -3.67 -1.77 13.33
C GLY A 225 -4.14 -3.20 13.60
N HIS A 226 -3.40 -4.23 13.15
CA HIS A 226 -3.71 -5.63 13.47
C HIS A 226 -3.66 -5.91 14.97
N VAL A 227 -2.66 -5.36 15.68
CA VAL A 227 -2.58 -5.46 17.14
C VAL A 227 -3.76 -4.75 17.82
N ALA A 228 -4.21 -3.61 17.29
CA ALA A 228 -5.39 -2.92 17.79
C ALA A 228 -6.69 -3.70 17.53
N ALA A 229 -6.84 -4.33 16.36
CA ALA A 229 -7.96 -5.21 16.04
C ALA A 229 -8.08 -6.37 17.04
N MET A 230 -6.97 -7.06 17.31
CA MET A 230 -6.92 -8.15 18.31
C MET A 230 -7.28 -7.64 19.72
N ARG A 231 -6.90 -6.41 20.08
CA ARG A 231 -7.28 -5.82 21.38
C ARG A 231 -8.75 -5.44 21.45
N ALA A 232 -9.33 -4.96 20.35
CA ALA A 232 -10.71 -4.51 20.29
C ALA A 232 -11.73 -5.67 20.27
N ALA A 233 -11.37 -6.79 19.64
CA ALA A 233 -12.27 -7.92 19.44
C ALA A 233 -12.74 -8.55 20.77
N ARG A 234 -14.04 -8.67 20.96
CA ARG A 234 -14.66 -9.34 22.12
C ARG A 234 -16.08 -9.75 21.74
N PRO A 235 -16.65 -10.81 22.32
CA PRO A 235 -18.01 -11.21 21.99
C PRO A 235 -18.99 -10.03 22.15
N GLY A 236 -19.88 -9.87 21.17
CA GLY A 236 -20.90 -8.82 21.18
C GLY A 236 -20.50 -7.49 20.52
N VAL A 237 -19.24 -7.31 20.08
CA VAL A 237 -18.90 -6.16 19.20
C VAL A 237 -19.27 -6.46 17.76
N TRP A 238 -19.49 -5.41 16.99
CA TRP A 238 -19.68 -5.50 15.55
C TRP A 238 -18.33 -5.59 14.82
N GLU A 239 -18.31 -6.25 13.67
CA GLU A 239 -17.13 -6.31 12.79
C GLU A 239 -16.56 -4.92 12.47
N TYR A 240 -17.41 -3.95 12.13
CA TYR A 240 -16.98 -2.56 11.88
C TYR A 240 -16.35 -1.87 13.11
N GLU A 241 -16.61 -2.31 14.35
CA GLU A 241 -15.93 -1.75 15.53
C GLU A 241 -14.48 -2.23 15.62
N ILE A 242 -14.20 -3.44 15.14
CA ILE A 242 -12.85 -3.99 15.02
C ILE A 242 -12.11 -3.30 13.88
N GLU A 243 -12.78 -3.11 12.73
CA GLU A 243 -12.30 -2.31 11.59
C GLU A 243 -11.92 -0.89 12.03
N ALA A 244 -12.82 -0.19 12.73
CA ALA A 244 -12.56 1.17 13.20
C ALA A 244 -11.34 1.26 14.14
N ALA A 245 -11.13 0.26 15.00
CA ALA A 245 -9.96 0.21 15.88
C ALA A 245 -8.65 0.02 15.10
N LEU A 246 -8.69 -0.82 14.06
CA LEU A 246 -7.57 -1.07 13.16
C LEU A 246 -7.20 0.17 12.36
N GLU A 247 -8.17 0.77 11.67
CA GLU A 247 -7.93 1.90 10.78
C GLU A 247 -7.60 3.19 11.55
N ALA A 248 -8.11 3.34 12.77
CA ALA A 248 -7.69 4.43 13.65
C ALA A 248 -6.17 4.41 13.89
N GLU A 249 -5.55 3.24 14.05
CA GLU A 249 -4.11 3.13 14.20
C GLU A 249 -3.36 3.39 12.89
N PHE A 250 -3.93 3.04 11.74
CA PHE A 250 -3.36 3.43 10.44
C PHE A 250 -3.27 4.95 10.34
N ARG A 251 -4.39 5.64 10.58
CA ARG A 251 -4.48 7.11 10.52
C ARG A 251 -3.60 7.79 11.57
N ARG A 252 -3.63 7.33 12.82
CA ARG A 252 -2.78 7.87 13.91
C ARG A 252 -1.31 7.77 13.61
N ASN A 253 -0.89 6.76 12.86
CA ASN A 253 0.50 6.55 12.48
C ASN A 253 0.86 7.13 11.11
N GLY A 254 -0.02 7.94 10.52
CA GLY A 254 0.27 8.76 9.34
C GLY A 254 0.02 8.10 8.00
N ALA A 255 -0.72 6.98 7.96
CA ALA A 255 -1.15 6.37 6.70
C ALA A 255 -2.04 7.30 5.86
N ASP A 256 -1.83 7.28 4.55
CA ASP A 256 -2.55 8.10 3.57
C ASP A 256 -3.96 7.61 3.37
N ARG A 257 -4.15 6.29 3.49
CA ARG A 257 -5.41 5.56 3.37
C ARG A 257 -5.25 4.09 3.76
N VAL A 258 -6.37 3.37 3.71
CA VAL A 258 -6.34 1.91 3.61
C VAL A 258 -5.86 1.55 2.19
N GLY A 259 -5.04 0.50 2.06
CA GLY A 259 -4.54 0.05 0.77
C GLY A 259 -5.61 -0.57 -0.13
N TYR A 260 -6.62 -1.15 0.50
CA TYR A 260 -7.77 -1.81 -0.10
C TYR A 260 -8.89 -1.88 0.97
N PRO A 261 -10.16 -2.15 0.60
CA PRO A 261 -11.24 -2.28 1.56
C PRO A 261 -10.93 -3.34 2.63
N SER A 262 -10.93 -2.93 3.89
CA SER A 262 -10.64 -3.82 5.02
C SER A 262 -11.67 -4.95 5.09
N ILE A 263 -11.20 -6.19 5.23
CA ILE A 263 -12.05 -7.37 5.45
C ILE A 263 -12.05 -7.66 6.94
N VAL A 264 -13.22 -7.67 7.57
CA VAL A 264 -13.41 -8.10 8.96
C VAL A 264 -14.56 -9.10 9.02
N GLY A 265 -14.25 -10.36 8.74
CA GLY A 265 -15.23 -11.45 8.69
C GLY A 265 -15.21 -12.32 9.95
N SER A 266 -16.29 -12.33 10.71
CA SER A 266 -16.47 -13.14 11.92
C SER A 266 -17.37 -14.36 11.71
N GLY A 267 -17.06 -15.46 12.41
CA GLY A 267 -17.82 -16.71 12.35
C GLY A 267 -17.94 -17.22 10.90
N PRO A 268 -19.16 -17.48 10.38
CA PRO A 268 -19.34 -17.93 8.99
C PRO A 268 -18.78 -16.98 7.92
N ASN A 269 -18.62 -15.68 8.22
CA ASN A 269 -18.06 -14.73 7.25
C ASN A 269 -16.57 -14.96 6.99
N THR A 270 -15.87 -15.70 7.87
CA THR A 270 -14.47 -16.10 7.67
C THR A 270 -14.26 -16.95 6.41
N THR A 271 -15.33 -17.53 5.83
CA THR A 271 -15.27 -18.37 4.62
C THR A 271 -15.58 -17.64 3.32
N THR A 272 -15.78 -16.32 3.37
CA THR A 272 -15.98 -15.47 2.19
C THR A 272 -14.71 -14.66 1.94
N LEU A 273 -14.03 -14.91 0.81
CA LEU A 273 -12.67 -14.42 0.57
C LEU A 273 -12.52 -12.89 0.64
N HIS A 274 -13.42 -12.17 -0.05
CA HIS A 274 -13.45 -10.70 -0.08
C HIS A 274 -14.71 -10.17 0.63
N TYR A 275 -14.88 -10.54 1.90
CA TYR A 275 -15.99 -10.05 2.72
C TYR A 275 -15.71 -8.62 3.21
N ASP A 276 -16.29 -7.61 2.56
CA ASP A 276 -16.13 -6.18 2.89
C ASP A 276 -17.38 -5.57 3.53
N VAL A 277 -18.38 -6.39 3.85
CA VAL A 277 -19.66 -5.91 4.40
C VAL A 277 -19.52 -5.49 5.87
N ASN A 278 -18.69 -6.18 6.65
CA ASN A 278 -18.26 -5.87 8.03
C ASN A 278 -19.38 -5.46 9.00
N ARG A 279 -20.55 -6.12 8.94
CA ARG A 279 -21.77 -5.69 9.69
C ARG A 279 -22.41 -6.78 10.54
N ARG A 280 -21.74 -7.91 10.77
CA ARG A 280 -22.23 -8.93 11.71
C ARG A 280 -21.72 -8.63 13.13
N GLN A 281 -22.57 -8.88 14.12
CA GLN A 281 -22.17 -8.88 15.52
C GLN A 281 -21.44 -10.19 15.85
N THR A 282 -20.24 -10.08 16.40
CA THR A 282 -19.39 -11.22 16.79
C THR A 282 -19.99 -12.00 17.95
N ARG A 283 -19.76 -13.33 17.97
CA ARG A 283 -20.23 -14.22 19.04
C ARG A 283 -19.07 -14.83 19.82
N ASP A 284 -19.37 -15.28 21.03
CA ASP A 284 -18.42 -16.10 21.78
C ASP A 284 -18.15 -17.42 21.02
N GLY A 285 -16.89 -17.80 20.95
CA GLY A 285 -16.42 -18.94 20.16
C GLY A 285 -16.21 -18.68 18.67
N ASP A 286 -16.57 -17.51 18.12
CA ASP A 286 -16.25 -17.17 16.72
C ASP A 286 -14.73 -16.96 16.54
N LEU A 287 -14.21 -17.34 15.37
CA LEU A 287 -13.01 -16.70 14.83
C LEU A 287 -13.39 -15.41 14.09
N VAL A 288 -12.43 -14.50 13.94
CA VAL A 288 -12.49 -13.38 13.00
C VAL A 288 -11.24 -13.40 12.13
N VAL A 289 -11.43 -13.27 10.81
CA VAL A 289 -10.38 -13.02 9.83
C VAL A 289 -10.36 -11.51 9.59
N VAL A 290 -9.20 -10.89 9.82
CA VAL A 290 -8.93 -9.50 9.51
C VAL A 290 -7.88 -9.46 8.42
N ASP A 291 -8.23 -8.97 7.24
CA ASP A 291 -7.33 -8.77 6.11
C ASP A 291 -7.39 -7.29 5.73
N ALA A 292 -6.29 -6.59 6.03
CA ALA A 292 -6.19 -5.15 5.88
C ALA A 292 -4.73 -4.68 5.91
N GLY A 293 -4.44 -3.67 5.10
CA GLY A 293 -3.15 -3.00 5.04
C GLY A 293 -3.29 -1.49 4.93
N ALA A 294 -2.34 -0.75 5.50
CA ALA A 294 -2.20 0.68 5.33
C ALA A 294 -1.47 1.02 4.01
N GLU A 295 -1.88 2.10 3.35
CA GLU A 295 -1.10 2.76 2.31
C GLU A 295 -0.32 3.93 2.90
N TRP A 296 0.98 4.00 2.63
CA TRP A 296 1.85 5.09 3.04
C TRP A 296 2.85 5.45 1.93
N GLY A 297 2.81 6.68 1.46
CA GLY A 297 3.67 7.19 0.39
C GLY A 297 3.45 6.49 -0.95
N GLN A 298 2.21 6.12 -1.25
CA GLN A 298 1.75 5.35 -2.43
C GLN A 298 2.23 3.89 -2.48
N TYR A 299 2.71 3.35 -1.36
CA TYR A 299 3.02 1.94 -1.20
C TYR A 299 2.08 1.32 -0.17
N THR A 300 1.57 0.12 -0.45
CA THR A 300 0.64 -0.58 0.42
C THR A 300 1.26 -1.83 1.03
N ALA A 301 0.83 -2.15 2.25
CA ALA A 301 1.04 -3.46 2.86
C ALA A 301 -0.15 -4.37 2.58
N ASP A 302 0.00 -5.67 2.85
CA ASP A 302 -1.07 -6.66 2.79
C ASP A 302 -0.88 -7.70 3.91
N VAL A 303 -1.77 -7.67 4.89
CA VAL A 303 -1.62 -8.51 6.08
C VAL A 303 -2.96 -9.07 6.48
N THR A 304 -3.03 -10.39 6.53
CA THR A 304 -4.16 -11.13 7.11
C THR A 304 -3.79 -11.77 8.45
N ARG A 305 -4.64 -11.60 9.45
CA ARG A 305 -4.62 -12.33 10.72
C ARG A 305 -5.98 -12.91 11.05
N THR A 306 -6.00 -14.18 11.41
CA THR A 306 -7.18 -14.84 11.99
C THR A 306 -7.00 -15.03 13.49
N PHE A 307 -8.01 -14.72 14.31
CA PHE A 307 -7.92 -14.89 15.77
C PHE A 307 -9.30 -15.11 16.41
N PRO A 308 -9.37 -15.78 17.59
CA PRO A 308 -10.63 -16.04 18.29
C PRO A 308 -11.15 -14.76 18.93
N VAL A 309 -12.42 -14.44 18.71
CA VAL A 309 -13.07 -13.22 19.22
C VAL A 309 -12.97 -13.12 20.75
N ASN A 310 -13.04 -14.25 21.46
CA ASN A 310 -12.94 -14.33 22.92
C ASN A 310 -11.48 -14.45 23.44
N GLY A 311 -10.49 -14.44 22.54
CA GLY A 311 -9.07 -14.53 22.89
C GLY A 311 -8.55 -15.94 23.18
N LYS A 312 -9.33 -17.01 22.93
CA LYS A 312 -8.89 -18.40 23.12
C LYS A 312 -9.35 -19.31 21.99
N PHE A 313 -8.41 -20.02 21.36
CA PHE A 313 -8.75 -20.96 20.29
C PHE A 313 -9.42 -22.20 20.87
N THR A 314 -10.48 -22.69 20.21
CA THR A 314 -10.95 -24.07 20.44
C THR A 314 -9.96 -25.07 19.86
N ALA A 315 -10.04 -26.34 20.28
CA ALA A 315 -9.21 -27.39 19.70
C ALA A 315 -9.39 -27.53 18.17
N ARG A 316 -10.62 -27.37 17.68
CA ARG A 316 -10.91 -27.42 16.23
C ARG A 316 -10.28 -26.26 15.48
N GLN A 317 -10.46 -25.04 15.97
CA GLN A 317 -9.87 -23.83 15.38
C GLN A 317 -8.35 -23.89 15.38
N LYS A 318 -7.75 -24.28 16.52
CA LYS A 318 -6.31 -24.37 16.68
C LYS A 318 -5.70 -25.34 15.67
N THR A 319 -6.30 -26.51 15.47
CA THR A 319 -5.74 -27.51 14.56
C THR A 319 -5.76 -27.06 13.10
N ILE A 320 -6.83 -26.42 12.64
CA ILE A 320 -6.86 -25.83 11.28
C ILE A 320 -5.86 -24.66 11.19
N TYR A 321 -5.81 -23.82 12.21
CA TYR A 321 -4.90 -22.68 12.26
C TYR A 321 -3.43 -23.08 12.18
N ASP A 322 -3.02 -24.07 12.98
CA ASP A 322 -1.64 -24.54 13.02
C ASP A 322 -1.22 -25.16 11.67
N LEU A 323 -2.15 -25.81 10.94
CA LEU A 323 -1.88 -26.31 9.59
C LEU A 323 -1.66 -25.17 8.60
N VAL A 324 -2.49 -24.11 8.63
CA VAL A 324 -2.31 -22.92 7.78
C VAL A 324 -0.97 -22.24 8.10
N LEU A 325 -0.66 -22.05 9.39
CA LEU A 325 0.57 -21.43 9.85
C LEU A 325 1.82 -22.22 9.40
N ALA A 326 1.79 -23.55 9.54
CA ALA A 326 2.89 -24.40 9.11
C ALA A 326 3.03 -24.43 7.58
N THR A 327 1.92 -24.35 6.85
CA THR A 327 1.93 -24.22 5.39
C THR A 327 2.58 -22.91 4.95
N GLN A 328 2.27 -21.80 5.64
CA GLN A 328 2.88 -20.49 5.38
C GLN A 328 4.41 -20.55 5.57
N GLN A 329 4.86 -21.19 6.65
CA GLN A 329 6.29 -21.37 6.92
C GLN A 329 6.97 -22.22 5.85
N ALA A 330 6.37 -23.32 5.40
CA ALA A 330 6.93 -24.17 4.35
C ALA A 330 7.11 -23.42 3.01
N ALA A 331 6.14 -22.56 2.66
CA ALA A 331 6.25 -21.68 1.50
C ALA A 331 7.37 -20.64 1.66
N PHE A 332 7.47 -19.98 2.82
CA PHE A 332 8.51 -19.01 3.11
C PHE A 332 9.92 -19.62 3.06
N ASP A 333 10.11 -20.81 3.65
CA ASP A 333 11.40 -21.52 3.63
C ASP A 333 11.83 -21.89 2.21
N SER A 334 10.86 -21.97 1.28
CA SER A 334 11.10 -22.21 -0.15
C SER A 334 11.27 -20.92 -0.97
N THR A 335 11.14 -19.74 -0.36
CA THR A 335 11.19 -18.44 -1.04
C THR A 335 12.64 -17.95 -1.16
N ARG A 336 13.14 -17.88 -2.39
CA ARG A 336 14.50 -17.44 -2.71
C ARG A 336 14.61 -17.03 -4.18
N PRO A 337 15.67 -16.31 -4.58
CA PRO A 337 15.90 -16.00 -5.98
C PRO A 337 15.83 -17.24 -6.89
N GLY A 338 15.14 -17.10 -8.02
CA GLY A 338 14.95 -18.16 -9.00
C GLY A 338 13.71 -19.05 -8.81
N THR A 339 13.03 -19.00 -7.66
CA THR A 339 11.73 -19.69 -7.53
C THR A 339 10.61 -18.87 -8.18
N THR A 340 9.46 -19.47 -8.46
CA THR A 340 8.28 -18.77 -9.00
C THR A 340 7.08 -18.88 -8.05
N ILE A 341 6.12 -17.95 -8.15
CA ILE A 341 4.86 -18.02 -7.38
C ILE A 341 4.15 -19.37 -7.61
N ALA A 342 4.16 -19.88 -8.85
CA ALA A 342 3.58 -21.18 -9.16
C ALA A 342 4.27 -22.35 -8.43
N GLN A 343 5.60 -22.28 -8.25
CA GLN A 343 6.35 -23.27 -7.46
C GLN A 343 6.00 -23.16 -5.97
N LEU A 344 5.94 -21.94 -5.42
CA LEU A 344 5.55 -21.72 -4.02
C LEU A 344 4.13 -22.21 -3.74
N ASN A 345 3.18 -21.91 -4.64
CA ASN A 345 1.80 -22.40 -4.54
C ASN A 345 1.73 -23.93 -4.52
N ARG A 346 2.57 -24.61 -5.30
CA ARG A 346 2.69 -26.08 -5.23
C ARG A 346 3.23 -26.54 -3.88
N VAL A 347 4.30 -25.91 -3.36
CA VAL A 347 4.84 -26.22 -2.03
C VAL A 347 3.77 -26.13 -0.95
N ALA A 348 2.99 -25.05 -0.94
CA ALA A 348 1.91 -24.87 0.05
C ALA A 348 0.84 -25.96 -0.06
N ARG A 349 0.36 -26.25 -1.28
CA ARG A 349 -0.68 -27.26 -1.52
C ARG A 349 -0.20 -28.68 -1.19
N ASP A 350 1.03 -29.01 -1.58
CA ASP A 350 1.63 -30.30 -1.27
C ASP A 350 1.86 -30.48 0.23
N TYR A 351 2.25 -29.41 0.93
CA TYR A 351 2.36 -29.42 2.39
C TYR A 351 1.01 -29.70 3.06
N MET A 352 -0.05 -28.98 2.66
CA MET A 352 -1.40 -29.23 3.19
C MET A 352 -1.86 -30.66 2.91
N ARG A 353 -1.65 -31.18 1.70
CA ARG A 353 -2.03 -32.54 1.32
C ARG A 353 -1.33 -33.60 2.18
N ALA A 354 -0.03 -33.41 2.45
CA ALA A 354 0.77 -34.35 3.22
C ALA A 354 0.46 -34.33 4.73
N HIS A 355 0.01 -33.19 5.27
CA HIS A 355 -0.11 -32.98 6.72
C HIS A 355 -1.54 -32.81 7.22
N SER A 356 -2.55 -32.74 6.34
CA SER A 356 -3.94 -32.56 6.77
C SER A 356 -4.59 -33.81 7.35
N GLY A 357 -4.15 -35.01 6.98
CA GLY A 357 -4.90 -36.24 7.29
C GLY A 357 -6.38 -36.07 6.93
N THR A 358 -7.27 -36.38 7.88
CA THR A 358 -8.74 -36.25 7.74
C THR A 358 -9.29 -34.92 8.30
N LEU A 359 -8.44 -33.92 8.55
CA LEU A 359 -8.85 -32.67 9.19
C LEU A 359 -9.93 -31.92 8.41
N CYS A 360 -10.00 -32.07 7.09
CA CYS A 360 -11.00 -31.43 6.24
C CYS A 360 -12.05 -32.41 5.70
N GLY A 361 -12.25 -33.55 6.39
CA GLY A 361 -13.23 -34.56 6.01
C GLY A 361 -12.64 -35.63 5.10
N ALA A 362 -13.33 -35.93 4.00
CA ALA A 362 -12.92 -36.97 3.04
C ALA A 362 -11.78 -36.53 2.12
N GLU A 363 -11.69 -35.23 1.84
CA GLU A 363 -10.61 -34.62 1.05
C GLU A 363 -9.49 -34.11 1.96
N THR A 364 -8.29 -33.97 1.40
CA THR A 364 -7.20 -33.25 2.06
C THR A 364 -7.46 -31.74 2.07
N CYS A 365 -6.85 -31.02 3.01
CA CYS A 365 -7.19 -29.60 3.22
C CYS A 365 -6.79 -28.67 2.05
N ASP A 366 -5.92 -29.09 1.13
CA ASP A 366 -5.59 -28.32 -0.07
C ASP A 366 -6.79 -28.12 -1.02
N ALA A 367 -7.80 -29.01 -0.96
CA ALA A 367 -9.06 -28.84 -1.68
C ALA A 367 -9.87 -27.63 -1.17
N TYR A 368 -9.62 -27.19 0.06
CA TYR A 368 -10.27 -26.05 0.70
C TYR A 368 -9.39 -24.79 0.70
N PHE A 369 -8.21 -24.86 0.06
CA PHE A 369 -7.39 -23.70 -0.27
C PHE A 369 -7.74 -23.22 -1.69
N ILE A 370 -8.71 -22.31 -1.77
CA ILE A 370 -9.44 -21.98 -3.01
C ILE A 370 -8.95 -20.73 -3.76
N HIS A 371 -7.80 -20.18 -3.39
CA HIS A 371 -7.15 -19.05 -4.07
C HIS A 371 -5.65 -19.32 -4.31
N GLY A 372 -4.96 -18.36 -4.93
CA GLY A 372 -3.51 -18.40 -5.09
C GLY A 372 -2.80 -18.16 -3.76
N LEU A 373 -1.54 -18.59 -3.65
CA LEU A 373 -0.71 -18.37 -2.45
C LEU A 373 -0.14 -16.96 -2.33
N SER A 374 -0.01 -16.26 -3.44
CA SER A 374 0.84 -15.08 -3.51
C SER A 374 0.53 -14.22 -4.72
N HIS A 375 0.68 -12.92 -4.55
CA HIS A 375 0.77 -11.92 -5.61
C HIS A 375 1.93 -10.95 -5.34
N TRP A 376 2.27 -10.13 -6.34
CA TRP A 376 3.23 -9.05 -6.17
C TRP A 376 2.62 -7.96 -5.29
N LEU A 377 3.47 -7.26 -4.55
CA LEU A 377 3.04 -6.16 -3.69
C LEU A 377 3.95 -4.94 -3.85
N GLY A 378 3.35 -3.75 -3.87
CA GLY A 378 4.07 -2.50 -4.04
C GLY A 378 3.14 -1.29 -4.02
N MET A 379 3.03 -0.59 -5.15
CA MET A 379 2.16 0.59 -5.26
C MET A 379 0.69 0.26 -5.49
N ASP A 380 0.41 -0.98 -5.90
CA ASP A 380 -0.92 -1.59 -5.89
C ASP A 380 -0.87 -2.81 -4.95
N VAL A 381 -2.00 -3.16 -4.32
CA VAL A 381 -2.09 -4.37 -3.47
C VAL A 381 -1.79 -5.63 -4.29
N HIS A 382 -2.43 -5.75 -5.45
CA HIS A 382 -2.05 -6.68 -6.50
C HIS A 382 -1.15 -5.95 -7.50
N ASP A 383 0.15 -5.89 -7.19
CA ASP A 383 1.13 -5.09 -7.96
C ASP A 383 1.39 -5.65 -9.36
N VAL A 384 1.92 -4.78 -10.21
CA VAL A 384 2.22 -5.08 -11.60
C VAL A 384 3.35 -6.10 -11.74
N GLY A 385 3.29 -6.93 -12.78
CA GLY A 385 4.36 -7.86 -13.14
C GLY A 385 3.83 -9.17 -13.70
N ASP A 386 4.68 -9.90 -14.42
CA ASP A 386 4.36 -11.23 -14.92
C ASP A 386 4.60 -12.27 -13.81
N TYR A 387 3.55 -12.98 -13.39
CA TYR A 387 3.61 -14.04 -12.36
C TYR A 387 4.42 -15.28 -12.78
N GLY A 388 4.76 -15.42 -14.07
CA GLY A 388 5.72 -16.40 -14.56
C GLY A 388 7.19 -16.05 -14.27
N THR A 389 7.47 -14.81 -13.87
CA THR A 389 8.83 -14.31 -13.64
C THR A 389 9.47 -14.99 -12.41
N PRO A 390 10.67 -15.58 -12.53
CA PRO A 390 11.43 -16.04 -11.37
C PRO A 390 11.78 -14.89 -10.43
N LEU A 391 11.64 -15.14 -9.13
CA LEU A 391 11.93 -14.17 -8.07
C LEU A 391 13.36 -13.63 -8.17
N LYS A 392 13.49 -12.34 -7.92
CA LYS A 392 14.77 -11.63 -7.87
C LYS A 392 14.89 -10.88 -6.53
N PRO A 393 16.10 -10.65 -6.02
CA PRO A 393 16.30 -9.78 -4.86
C PRO A 393 15.64 -8.42 -5.08
N GLY A 394 14.91 -7.93 -4.09
CA GLY A 394 14.14 -6.67 -4.17
C GLY A 394 12.68 -6.85 -4.60
N VAL A 395 12.25 -8.02 -5.05
CA VAL A 395 10.82 -8.31 -5.24
C VAL A 395 10.14 -8.43 -3.87
N ILE A 396 8.94 -7.86 -3.74
CA ILE A 396 8.07 -8.05 -2.58
C ILE A 396 6.79 -8.74 -3.05
N LEU A 397 6.37 -9.75 -2.31
CA LEU A 397 5.17 -10.58 -2.56
C LEU A 397 4.49 -10.96 -1.25
N THR A 398 3.23 -11.36 -1.32
CA THR A 398 2.49 -11.94 -0.19
C THR A 398 2.75 -13.44 -0.06
N ILE A 399 2.58 -14.01 1.14
CA ILE A 399 2.42 -15.46 1.35
C ILE A 399 1.20 -15.68 2.23
N GLU A 400 0.09 -16.08 1.61
CA GLU A 400 -1.27 -16.03 2.18
C GLU A 400 -2.05 -17.36 2.08
N PRO A 401 -1.54 -18.48 2.61
CA PRO A 401 -2.33 -19.71 2.62
C PRO A 401 -3.61 -19.54 3.44
N GLY A 402 -4.66 -20.25 3.03
CA GLY A 402 -5.92 -20.31 3.78
C GLY A 402 -6.68 -21.61 3.58
N ILE A 403 -7.51 -21.94 4.57
CA ILE A 403 -8.44 -23.09 4.55
C ILE A 403 -9.83 -22.58 4.92
N TYR A 404 -10.83 -22.90 4.10
CA TYR A 404 -12.20 -22.39 4.25
C TYR A 404 -13.22 -23.54 4.29
N LEU A 405 -13.70 -23.86 5.48
CA LEU A 405 -14.68 -24.93 5.74
C LEU A 405 -16.07 -24.32 5.93
N ALA A 406 -16.72 -23.94 4.83
CA ALA A 406 -18.04 -23.29 4.83
C ALA A 406 -19.12 -24.03 5.65
N PRO A 407 -19.24 -25.38 5.60
CA PRO A 407 -20.22 -26.10 6.43
C PRO A 407 -19.98 -25.97 7.94
N GLU A 408 -18.75 -25.68 8.36
CA GLU A 408 -18.38 -25.45 9.76
C GLU A 408 -18.38 -23.97 10.15
N GLY A 409 -18.53 -23.06 9.18
CA GLY A 409 -18.33 -21.62 9.39
C GLY A 409 -16.92 -21.29 9.90
N LEU A 410 -15.92 -22.05 9.43
CA LEU A 410 -14.53 -21.98 9.89
C LEU A 410 -13.58 -21.69 8.71
N GLY A 411 -13.18 -20.43 8.59
CA GLY A 411 -12.12 -19.98 7.69
C GLY A 411 -10.91 -19.49 8.47
N VAL A 412 -9.72 -19.82 7.96
CA VAL A 412 -8.45 -19.28 8.46
C VAL A 412 -7.59 -18.88 7.27
N ARG A 413 -7.12 -17.63 7.29
CA ARG A 413 -6.04 -17.13 6.42
C ARG A 413 -4.97 -16.46 7.30
N ILE A 414 -3.70 -16.67 6.95
CA ILE A 414 -2.55 -16.04 7.61
C ILE A 414 -1.63 -15.56 6.50
N GLU A 415 -1.37 -14.26 6.49
CA GLU A 415 -0.65 -13.62 5.39
C GLU A 415 0.42 -12.68 5.89
N ASP A 416 1.55 -12.69 5.19
CA ASP A 416 2.65 -11.79 5.48
C ASP A 416 3.30 -11.29 4.19
N ASP A 417 3.80 -10.06 4.28
CA ASP A 417 4.60 -9.40 3.27
C ASP A 417 6.04 -9.91 3.31
N VAL A 418 6.57 -10.32 2.17
CA VAL A 418 7.87 -10.98 2.05
C VAL A 418 8.76 -10.28 1.05
N LEU A 419 9.92 -9.81 1.52
CA LEU A 419 10.99 -9.28 0.67
C LEU A 419 11.93 -10.41 0.25
N VAL A 420 12.11 -10.62 -1.04
CA VAL A 420 13.14 -11.51 -1.56
C VAL A 420 14.51 -10.85 -1.40
N THR A 421 15.44 -11.54 -0.73
CA THR A 421 16.81 -11.07 -0.50
C THR A 421 17.79 -11.77 -1.45
N ALA A 422 19.07 -11.42 -1.37
CA ALA A 422 20.11 -12.04 -2.20
C ALA A 422 20.23 -13.57 -2.01
N THR A 423 19.89 -14.08 -0.83
CA THR A 423 20.09 -15.49 -0.45
C THR A 423 18.83 -16.21 0.01
N GLY A 424 17.67 -15.54 0.00
CA GLY A 424 16.42 -16.11 0.52
C GLY A 424 15.32 -15.06 0.56
N ALA A 425 14.69 -14.93 1.72
CA ALA A 425 13.59 -14.00 1.94
C ALA A 425 13.59 -13.44 3.37
N GLU A 426 12.83 -12.37 3.57
CA GLU A 426 12.63 -11.71 4.85
C GLU A 426 11.15 -11.43 5.08
N TRP A 427 10.65 -11.77 6.26
CA TRP A 427 9.32 -11.36 6.73
C TRP A 427 9.31 -9.87 7.06
N LEU A 428 8.61 -9.06 6.27
CA LEU A 428 8.43 -7.64 6.58
C LEU A 428 7.45 -7.45 7.74
N SER A 429 6.37 -8.25 7.77
CA SER A 429 5.27 -8.16 8.75
C SER A 429 5.46 -9.10 9.96
N ALA A 430 6.68 -9.58 10.22
CA ALA A 430 6.99 -10.50 11.33
C ALA A 430 6.55 -10.01 12.72
N LYS A 431 6.41 -8.69 12.90
CA LYS A 431 5.99 -8.07 14.16
C LYS A 431 4.49 -8.24 14.46
N ALA A 432 3.67 -8.60 13.47
CA ALA A 432 2.25 -8.92 13.69
C ALA A 432 2.12 -10.34 14.27
N PRO A 433 1.60 -10.50 15.50
CA PRO A 433 1.44 -11.80 16.16
C PRO A 433 0.72 -12.82 15.27
N LYS A 434 1.28 -14.03 15.13
CA LYS A 434 0.68 -15.08 14.29
C LYS A 434 0.78 -16.49 14.84
N THR A 435 1.52 -16.73 15.91
CA THR A 435 1.36 -18.02 16.62
C THR A 435 0.12 -17.95 17.52
N THR A 436 -0.53 -19.08 17.70
CA THR A 436 -1.70 -19.19 18.61
C THR A 436 -1.35 -18.70 20.01
N ALA A 437 -0.16 -19.06 20.53
CA ALA A 437 0.33 -18.60 21.83
C ALA A 437 0.59 -17.09 21.91
N GLU A 438 1.09 -16.45 20.85
CA GLU A 438 1.27 -14.99 20.82
C GLU A 438 -0.05 -14.26 20.82
N ILE A 439 -1.01 -14.73 20.01
CA ILE A 439 -2.35 -14.17 19.90
C ILE A 439 -3.09 -14.27 21.24
N GLU A 440 -3.18 -15.46 21.83
CA GLU A 440 -3.84 -15.65 23.13
C GLU A 440 -3.17 -14.82 24.24
N ARG A 441 -1.84 -14.73 24.24
CA ARG A 441 -1.10 -13.90 25.20
C ARG A 441 -1.37 -12.40 25.00
N LEU A 442 -1.47 -11.92 23.76
CA LEU A 442 -1.80 -10.53 23.49
C LEU A 442 -3.23 -10.22 23.94
N MET A 443 -4.18 -11.09 23.62
CA MET A 443 -5.60 -10.88 23.89
C MET A 443 -5.97 -11.10 25.37
N GLY A 444 -5.20 -11.92 26.11
CA GLY A 444 -5.42 -12.19 27.53
C GLY A 444 -4.96 -11.09 28.49
N ARG A 445 -4.17 -10.10 28.04
CA ARG A 445 -3.67 -8.98 28.87
C ARG A 445 -4.69 -7.84 29.08
N ARG A 446 -5.96 -8.18 29.26
CA ARG A 446 -7.05 -7.20 29.39
C ARG A 446 -7.25 -6.72 30.81
#